data_AF-A0A3B0SYT3-F1
#
_entry.id   AF-A0A3B0SYT3-F1
#
_cell.length_a   1.000
_cell.length_b   1.000
_cell.length_c   1.000
_cell.angle_alpha   90.00
_cell.angle_beta   90.00
_cell.angle_gamma   90.00
#
_symmetry.space_group_name_H-M   'P 1'
#
loop_
_entity.id
_entity.type
_entity.pdbx_description
1 polymer ?
#
loop_
_entity_poly.entity_id
_entity_poly.type
_entity_poly.pdbx_seq_one_letter_code
_entity_poly.pdbx_strand_id
1 'polypeptide(L)'
;MAIALGARAIEFDVRFTKDGYAVVIHDATVNRTTDGRGWVKNMTLCEIKALDAGSWKGSKFTGEQVPTLREALRNIKERAIVDIDFKGGPASAGESLLNILDEEGFRGGPLVTIFARSHHVKRLEPLAPHYALRPHFQSAAKTRRLTEKLGIKIMGLRRRSFSPTRAASITSHGLVLFTNIMGWADGPRGIEDSINAGARFIQTDNLDRLVPYLRARGLLETRILNADFSYRPSPEYARPQYESETDLTDTNVEQNTKPRAISSRHIETPAETIDSR
;
A
#
# COMPACT_ATOMS: atom_id res chain seq x y z
N MET A 1 18.61 -6.87 -7.06
CA MET A 1 18.90 -7.61 -5.81
C MET A 1 17.70 -8.41 -5.30
N ALA A 2 16.54 -7.79 -5.01
CA ALA A 2 15.38 -8.46 -4.42
C ALA A 2 14.92 -9.75 -5.15
N ILE A 3 14.81 -9.72 -6.49
CA ILE A 3 14.44 -10.90 -7.29
C ILE A 3 15.45 -12.05 -7.11
N ALA A 4 16.75 -11.74 -7.09
CA ALA A 4 17.80 -12.74 -6.87
C ALA A 4 17.74 -13.36 -5.46
N LEU A 5 17.27 -12.60 -4.47
CA LEU A 5 16.98 -13.11 -3.13
C LEU A 5 15.70 -13.95 -3.06
N GLY A 6 14.92 -14.03 -4.14
CA GLY A 6 13.71 -14.83 -4.25
C GLY A 6 12.40 -14.06 -4.07
N ALA A 7 12.43 -12.73 -4.08
CA ALA A 7 11.20 -11.92 -4.10
C ALA A 7 10.39 -12.22 -5.37
N ARG A 8 9.07 -12.42 -5.20
CA ARG A 8 8.12 -12.66 -6.30
C ARG A 8 7.31 -11.45 -6.70
N ALA A 9 7.30 -10.42 -5.85
CA ALA A 9 6.71 -9.12 -6.14
C ALA A 9 7.74 -8.03 -5.82
N ILE A 10 7.73 -6.96 -6.60
CA ILE A 10 8.54 -5.76 -6.35
C ILE A 10 7.58 -4.59 -6.21
N GLU A 11 7.77 -3.83 -5.13
CA GLU A 11 6.97 -2.65 -4.85
C GLU A 11 7.69 -1.39 -5.31
N PHE A 12 6.94 -0.47 -5.92
CA PHE A 12 7.43 0.81 -6.41
C PHE A 12 6.57 1.95 -5.90
N ASP A 13 7.18 2.87 -5.17
CA ASP A 13 6.58 4.15 -4.86
C ASP A 13 6.62 5.09 -6.07
N VAL A 14 5.46 5.47 -6.61
CA VAL A 14 5.39 6.26 -7.83
C VAL A 14 4.94 7.70 -7.56
N ARG A 15 5.73 8.65 -8.10
CA ARG A 15 5.43 10.08 -8.15
C ARG A 15 5.59 10.61 -9.57
N PHE A 16 5.15 11.85 -9.78
CA PHE A 16 5.20 12.52 -11.07
C PHE A 16 6.07 13.76 -11.02
N THR A 17 6.91 13.92 -12.05
CA THR A 17 7.73 15.11 -12.29
C THR A 17 6.87 16.28 -12.79
N LYS A 18 7.46 17.48 -12.85
CA LYS A 18 6.81 18.71 -13.36
C LYS A 18 6.31 18.56 -14.80
N ASP A 19 7.08 17.86 -15.63
CA ASP A 19 6.83 17.55 -17.03
C ASP A 19 6.06 16.24 -17.24
N GLY A 20 5.47 15.67 -16.17
CA GLY A 20 4.46 14.61 -16.26
C GLY A 20 5.00 13.18 -16.33
N TYR A 21 6.30 12.95 -16.13
CA TYR A 21 6.88 11.60 -16.12
C TYR A 21 6.69 10.92 -14.77
N ALA A 22 6.31 9.63 -14.80
CA ALA A 22 6.25 8.80 -13.61
C ALA A 22 7.65 8.33 -13.21
N VAL A 23 8.06 8.64 -11.98
CA VAL A 23 9.37 8.29 -11.38
C VAL A 23 9.19 7.47 -10.10
N VAL A 24 10.14 6.59 -9.83
CA VAL A 24 10.15 5.71 -8.66
C VAL A 24 10.90 6.39 -7.53
N ILE A 25 10.15 7.02 -6.61
CA ILE A 25 10.68 7.71 -5.43
C ILE A 25 9.60 7.86 -4.35
N HIS A 26 9.94 7.46 -3.12
CA HIS A 26 9.00 7.46 -1.99
C HIS A 26 8.60 8.88 -1.54
N ASP A 27 9.60 9.70 -1.24
CA ASP A 27 9.42 10.99 -0.60
C ASP A 27 8.88 12.02 -1.60
N ALA A 28 8.11 12.99 -1.11
CA ALA A 28 7.63 14.08 -1.96
C ALA A 28 8.77 15.03 -2.40
N THR A 29 9.91 14.93 -1.72
CA THR A 29 11.15 15.64 -2.01
C THR A 29 12.27 14.66 -2.34
N VAL A 30 13.29 15.12 -3.07
CA VAL A 30 14.46 14.29 -3.41
C VAL A 30 15.48 14.19 -2.27
N ASN A 31 15.30 14.98 -1.20
CA ASN A 31 16.32 15.31 -0.20
C ASN A 31 16.95 14.11 0.52
N ARG A 32 16.16 13.10 0.87
CA ARG A 32 16.62 12.00 1.73
C ARG A 32 17.42 10.95 0.97
N THR A 33 17.08 10.74 -0.29
CA THR A 33 17.56 9.59 -1.09
C THR A 33 18.31 10.03 -2.34
N THR A 34 18.70 11.29 -2.42
CA THR A 34 19.56 11.81 -3.47
C THR A 34 20.52 12.86 -2.90
N ASP A 35 21.46 13.30 -3.71
CA ASP A 35 22.29 14.48 -3.47
C ASP A 35 21.57 15.83 -3.73
N GLY A 36 20.35 15.80 -4.27
CA GLY A 36 19.55 16.98 -4.59
C GLY A 36 18.74 17.55 -3.42
N ARG A 37 18.05 18.66 -3.71
CA ARG A 37 17.06 19.30 -2.83
C ARG A 37 15.85 19.79 -3.62
N GLY A 38 14.66 19.63 -3.06
CA GLY A 38 13.43 20.17 -3.63
C GLY A 38 12.32 19.14 -3.81
N TRP A 39 11.16 19.61 -4.27
CA TRP A 39 9.97 18.79 -4.49
C TRP A 39 10.02 18.10 -5.85
N VAL A 40 9.73 16.80 -5.90
CA VAL A 40 9.69 16.01 -7.14
C VAL A 40 8.76 16.64 -8.18
N LYS A 41 7.58 17.09 -7.74
CA LYS A 41 6.57 17.74 -8.62
C LYS A 41 7.01 19.07 -9.23
N ASN A 42 8.11 19.67 -8.76
CA ASN A 42 8.64 20.95 -9.25
C ASN A 42 9.86 20.77 -10.16
N MET A 43 10.38 19.55 -10.31
CA MET A 43 11.54 19.23 -11.14
C MET A 43 11.11 18.49 -12.41
N THR A 44 11.77 18.76 -13.52
CA THR A 44 11.66 17.99 -14.77
C THR A 44 12.31 16.62 -14.63
N LEU A 45 12.01 15.71 -15.56
CA LEU A 45 12.68 14.41 -15.59
C LEU A 45 14.19 14.56 -15.76
N CYS A 46 14.63 15.49 -16.62
CA CYS A 46 16.05 15.76 -16.85
C CYS A 46 16.77 16.15 -15.55
N GLU A 47 16.20 17.09 -14.78
CA GLU A 47 16.76 17.52 -13.50
C GLU A 47 16.80 16.38 -12.47
N ILE A 48 15.74 15.56 -12.39
CA ILE A 48 15.71 14.41 -11.47
C ILE A 48 16.72 13.33 -11.86
N LYS A 49 16.91 13.09 -13.16
CA LYS A 49 17.85 12.08 -13.68
C LYS A 49 19.31 12.46 -13.49
N ALA A 50 19.60 13.74 -13.34
CA ALA A 50 20.95 14.23 -13.06
C ALA A 50 21.41 13.98 -11.61
N LEU A 51 20.49 13.63 -10.70
CA LEU A 51 20.80 13.39 -9.29
C LEU A 51 21.40 12.02 -9.05
N ASP A 52 22.33 11.93 -8.09
CA ASP A 52 22.82 10.66 -7.55
C ASP A 52 21.85 10.16 -6.47
N ALA A 53 21.16 9.06 -6.78
CA ALA A 53 20.18 8.39 -5.93
C ALA A 53 20.72 7.17 -5.15
N GLY A 54 22.03 6.91 -5.18
CA GLY A 54 22.63 5.72 -4.58
C GLY A 54 23.76 5.98 -3.59
N SER A 55 24.52 7.06 -3.73
CA SER A 55 25.66 7.39 -2.84
C SER A 55 25.26 7.48 -1.37
N TRP A 56 24.03 7.93 -1.07
CA TRP A 56 23.51 7.97 0.31
C TRP A 56 23.40 6.58 0.97
N LYS A 57 23.28 5.51 0.17
CA LYS A 57 23.18 4.12 0.64
C LYS A 57 24.57 3.47 0.77
N GLY A 58 25.55 3.95 0.02
CA GLY A 58 26.94 3.50 0.07
C GLY A 58 27.66 3.67 -1.27
N SER A 59 28.98 3.78 -1.22
CA SER A 59 29.83 4.08 -2.40
C SER A 59 29.68 3.09 -3.57
N LYS A 60 29.30 1.83 -3.29
CA LYS A 60 29.04 0.83 -4.35
C LYS A 60 27.82 1.15 -5.22
N PHE A 61 27.00 2.12 -4.83
CA PHE A 61 25.82 2.58 -5.56
C PHE A 61 25.98 4.00 -6.08
N THR A 62 27.19 4.56 -6.05
CA THR A 62 27.45 5.90 -6.60
C THR A 62 27.07 5.96 -8.08
N GLY A 63 26.38 7.03 -8.47
CA GLY A 63 25.91 7.25 -9.84
C GLY A 63 24.59 6.55 -10.20
N GLU A 64 23.98 5.80 -9.28
CA GLU A 64 22.62 5.30 -9.49
C GLU A 64 21.65 6.47 -9.67
N GLN A 65 20.75 6.39 -10.65
CA GLN A 65 19.79 7.45 -10.95
C GLN A 65 18.43 7.13 -10.34
N VAL A 66 17.59 8.15 -10.15
CA VAL A 66 16.14 7.93 -9.92
C VAL A 66 15.55 7.30 -11.20
N PRO A 67 14.98 6.09 -11.14
CA PRO A 67 14.41 5.47 -12.33
C PRO A 67 13.03 6.06 -12.63
N THR A 68 12.71 6.16 -13.92
CA THR A 68 11.32 6.24 -14.36
C THR A 68 10.61 4.92 -14.04
N LEU A 69 9.28 4.98 -13.89
CA LEU A 69 8.49 3.75 -13.74
C LEU A 69 8.70 2.82 -14.94
N ARG A 70 8.83 3.37 -16.15
CA ARG A 70 9.02 2.59 -17.38
C ARG A 70 10.31 1.78 -17.34
N GLU A 71 11.43 2.40 -16.96
CA GLU A 71 12.72 1.69 -16.80
C GLU A 71 12.64 0.61 -15.71
N ALA A 72 11.99 0.91 -14.58
CA ALA A 72 11.82 -0.05 -13.50
C ALA A 72 10.99 -1.27 -13.94
N LEU A 73 9.88 -1.04 -14.66
CA LEU A 73 9.02 -2.09 -15.19
C LEU A 73 9.74 -2.98 -16.22
N ARG A 74 10.47 -2.38 -17.18
CA ARG A 74 11.26 -3.12 -18.18
C ARG A 74 12.27 -4.05 -17.53
N ASN A 75 12.90 -3.57 -16.46
CA ASN A 75 13.84 -4.39 -15.73
C ASN A 75 13.15 -5.61 -15.12
N ILE A 76 11.94 -5.53 -14.58
CA ILE A 76 11.34 -6.66 -13.85
C ILE A 76 10.27 -7.44 -14.62
N LYS A 77 9.97 -7.03 -15.85
CA LYS A 77 8.98 -7.69 -16.72
C LYS A 77 9.24 -9.19 -16.79
N GLU A 78 8.18 -9.98 -16.64
CA GLU A 78 8.20 -11.46 -16.64
C GLU A 78 9.07 -12.10 -15.54
N ARG A 79 9.61 -11.33 -14.59
CA ARG A 79 10.42 -11.84 -13.47
C ARG A 79 9.75 -11.67 -12.11
N ALA A 80 8.81 -10.73 -12.00
CA ALA A 80 8.07 -10.48 -10.77
C ALA A 80 6.68 -9.88 -11.04
N ILE A 81 5.81 -10.03 -10.05
CA ILE A 81 4.59 -9.25 -9.85
C ILE A 81 4.98 -7.80 -9.55
N VAL A 82 4.18 -6.84 -9.99
CA VAL A 82 4.37 -5.42 -9.71
C VAL A 82 3.39 -4.98 -8.62
N ASP A 83 3.87 -4.30 -7.58
CA ASP A 83 3.02 -3.53 -6.66
C ASP A 83 3.37 -2.04 -6.79
N ILE A 84 2.40 -1.17 -7.06
CA ILE A 84 2.62 0.27 -7.19
C ILE A 84 1.98 0.99 -5.99
N ASP A 85 2.78 1.64 -5.11
CA ASP A 85 2.26 2.69 -4.22
C ASP A 85 2.16 4.00 -4.97
N PHE A 86 0.96 4.32 -5.44
CA PHE A 86 0.69 5.63 -6.01
C PHE A 86 0.70 6.71 -4.92
N LYS A 87 1.80 7.47 -4.87
CA LYS A 87 2.01 8.55 -3.88
C LYS A 87 1.34 9.88 -4.27
N GLY A 88 0.84 10.01 -5.49
CA GLY A 88 0.15 11.18 -5.99
C GLY A 88 0.74 11.75 -7.28
N GLY A 89 -0.03 12.59 -7.96
CA GLY A 89 0.33 13.18 -9.25
C GLY A 89 -0.75 14.13 -9.77
N PRO A 90 -0.62 14.63 -11.01
CA PRO A 90 -1.64 15.45 -11.67
C PRO A 90 -2.97 14.69 -11.83
N ALA A 91 -4.01 15.39 -12.28
CA ALA A 91 -5.33 14.77 -12.52
C ALA A 91 -5.25 13.60 -13.51
N SER A 92 -4.40 13.71 -14.53
CA SER A 92 -4.14 12.69 -15.57
C SER A 92 -3.29 11.51 -15.09
N ALA A 93 -2.76 11.52 -13.85
CA ALA A 93 -1.79 10.52 -13.41
C ALA A 93 -2.30 9.07 -13.48
N GLY A 94 -3.60 8.83 -13.26
CA GLY A 94 -4.20 7.51 -13.43
C GLY A 94 -4.16 7.02 -14.88
N GLU A 95 -4.54 7.87 -15.83
CA GLU A 95 -4.47 7.56 -17.26
C GLU A 95 -3.02 7.35 -17.70
N SER A 96 -2.09 8.18 -17.22
CA SER A 96 -0.67 8.00 -17.50
C SER A 96 -0.13 6.65 -16.98
N LEU A 97 -0.53 6.22 -15.78
CA LEU A 97 -0.16 4.90 -15.25
C LEU A 97 -0.74 3.77 -16.09
N LEU A 98 -2.02 3.87 -16.48
CA LEU A 98 -2.68 2.89 -17.34
C LEU A 98 -1.91 2.72 -18.65
N ASN A 99 -1.60 3.82 -19.33
CA ASN A 99 -0.86 3.80 -20.59
C ASN A 99 0.54 3.21 -20.42
N ILE A 100 1.27 3.61 -19.37
CA ILE A 100 2.61 3.06 -19.10
C ILE A 100 2.55 1.54 -18.91
N LEU A 101 1.61 1.03 -18.10
CA LEU A 101 1.48 -0.39 -17.84
C LEU A 101 1.09 -1.18 -19.10
N ASP A 102 0.17 -0.64 -19.89
CA ASP A 102 -0.29 -1.25 -21.14
C ASP A 102 0.83 -1.31 -22.18
N GLU A 103 1.52 -0.20 -22.40
CA GLU A 103 2.62 -0.12 -23.37
C GLU A 103 3.83 -0.98 -22.96
N GLU A 104 4.08 -1.13 -21.66
CA GLU A 104 5.11 -2.05 -21.17
C GLU A 104 4.65 -3.52 -21.13
N GLY A 105 3.41 -3.81 -21.54
CA GLY A 105 2.89 -5.16 -21.75
C GLY A 105 2.44 -5.86 -20.48
N PHE A 106 1.97 -5.12 -19.47
CA PHE A 106 1.39 -5.70 -18.25
C PHE A 106 -0.10 -6.01 -18.38
N ARG A 107 -0.77 -5.52 -19.43
CA ARG A 107 -2.16 -5.89 -19.72
C ARG A 107 -2.27 -7.37 -20.03
N GLY A 108 -2.97 -8.12 -19.18
CA GLY A 108 -3.09 -9.58 -19.29
C GLY A 108 -1.80 -10.35 -18.97
N GLY A 109 -0.73 -9.66 -18.53
CA GLY A 109 0.56 -10.24 -18.19
C GLY A 109 0.69 -10.58 -16.69
N PRO A 110 1.90 -10.41 -16.11
CA PRO A 110 2.12 -10.55 -14.69
C PRO A 110 1.16 -9.67 -13.88
N LEU A 111 0.73 -10.18 -12.72
CA LEU A 111 -0.17 -9.44 -11.84
C LEU A 111 0.43 -8.06 -11.48
N VAL A 112 -0.41 -7.04 -11.54
CA VAL A 112 -0.13 -5.70 -11.03
C VAL A 112 -1.13 -5.37 -9.93
N THR A 113 -0.62 -5.08 -8.73
CA THR A 113 -1.40 -4.51 -7.64
C THR A 113 -1.10 -3.03 -7.51
N ILE A 114 -2.13 -2.22 -7.23
CA ILE A 114 -1.97 -0.76 -7.14
C ILE A 114 -2.51 -0.31 -5.80
N PHE A 115 -1.61 0.06 -4.91
CA PHE A 115 -1.96 0.57 -3.61
C PHE A 115 -2.62 1.94 -3.73
N ALA A 116 -3.92 1.96 -3.44
CA ALA A 116 -4.78 3.13 -3.54
C ALA A 116 -5.12 3.67 -2.14
N ARG A 117 -4.47 4.77 -1.73
CA ARG A 117 -4.96 5.54 -0.58
C ARG A 117 -6.38 6.03 -0.86
N SER A 118 -7.21 6.17 0.17
CA SER A 118 -8.64 6.51 0.03
C SER A 118 -8.90 7.78 -0.81
N HIS A 119 -8.03 8.78 -0.73
CA HIS A 119 -8.13 10.03 -1.50
C HIS A 119 -7.55 9.92 -2.93
N HIS A 120 -6.87 8.82 -3.27
CA HIS A 120 -6.38 8.53 -4.62
C HIS A 120 -7.32 7.63 -5.43
N VAL A 121 -8.24 6.91 -4.78
CA VAL A 121 -9.14 5.94 -5.43
C VAL A 121 -9.82 6.52 -6.67
N LYS A 122 -10.36 7.75 -6.59
CA LYS A 122 -11.03 8.38 -7.75
C LYS A 122 -10.09 8.58 -8.95
N ARG A 123 -8.82 8.89 -8.72
CA ARG A 123 -7.82 9.04 -9.81
C ARG A 123 -7.42 7.70 -10.40
N LEU A 124 -7.49 6.62 -9.61
CA LEU A 124 -7.09 5.28 -10.02
C LEU A 124 -8.25 4.43 -10.56
N GLU A 125 -9.47 4.95 -10.50
CA GLU A 125 -10.69 4.29 -11.01
C GLU A 125 -10.55 3.77 -12.45
N PRO A 126 -9.90 4.48 -13.40
CA PRO A 126 -9.68 3.96 -14.76
C PRO A 126 -8.86 2.65 -14.82
N LEU A 127 -8.04 2.35 -13.81
CA LEU A 127 -7.24 1.13 -13.77
C LEU A 127 -8.02 -0.08 -13.23
N ALA A 128 -9.11 0.13 -12.51
CA ALA A 128 -9.85 -0.93 -11.82
C ALA A 128 -10.32 -2.08 -12.74
N PRO A 129 -10.76 -1.83 -13.99
CA PRO A 129 -11.14 -2.91 -14.91
C PRO A 129 -9.98 -3.77 -15.41
N HIS A 130 -8.74 -3.32 -15.22
CA HIS A 130 -7.55 -3.91 -15.87
C HIS A 130 -6.49 -4.39 -14.88
N TYR A 131 -6.41 -3.76 -13.71
CA TYR A 131 -5.38 -4.00 -12.70
C TYR A 131 -6.00 -4.10 -11.30
N ALA A 132 -5.32 -4.81 -10.40
CA ALA A 132 -5.83 -5.08 -9.07
C ALA A 132 -5.63 -3.87 -8.16
N LEU A 133 -6.65 -3.02 -8.02
CA LEU A 133 -6.61 -1.98 -7.00
C LEU A 133 -6.62 -2.60 -5.60
N ARG A 134 -5.69 -2.15 -4.78
CA ARG A 134 -5.44 -2.64 -3.43
C ARG A 134 -5.62 -1.51 -2.42
N PRO A 135 -6.84 -1.16 -2.00
CA PRO A 135 -7.04 -0.23 -0.90
C PRO A 135 -6.62 -0.87 0.44
N HIS A 136 -6.58 -0.07 1.51
CA HIS A 136 -6.48 -0.63 2.85
C HIS A 136 -7.84 -0.93 3.44
N PHE A 137 -7.89 -2.00 4.22
CA PHE A 137 -9.05 -2.29 5.04
C PHE A 137 -9.26 -1.17 6.06
N GLN A 138 -10.50 -0.68 6.14
CA GLN A 138 -10.93 0.31 7.13
C GLN A 138 -12.10 -0.22 7.95
N SER A 139 -13.13 -0.74 7.27
CA SER A 139 -14.27 -1.42 7.87
C SER A 139 -14.89 -2.37 6.85
N ALA A 140 -15.74 -3.30 7.31
CA ALA A 140 -16.49 -4.20 6.44
C ALA A 140 -17.41 -3.43 5.48
N ALA A 141 -18.16 -2.43 5.98
CA ALA A 141 -19.06 -1.61 5.18
C ALA A 141 -18.34 -0.87 4.05
N LYS A 142 -17.18 -0.27 4.33
CA LYS A 142 -16.41 0.45 3.30
C LYS A 142 -15.75 -0.50 2.30
N THR A 143 -15.30 -1.66 2.77
CA THR A 143 -14.78 -2.73 1.92
C THR A 143 -15.84 -3.20 0.94
N ARG A 144 -17.07 -3.47 1.42
CA ARG A 144 -18.22 -3.86 0.58
C ARG A 144 -18.50 -2.81 -0.50
N ARG A 145 -18.64 -1.54 -0.12
CA ARG A 145 -18.89 -0.43 -1.06
C ARG A 145 -17.79 -0.30 -2.13
N LEU A 146 -16.52 -0.41 -1.75
CA LEU A 146 -15.41 -0.34 -2.71
C LEU A 146 -15.41 -1.55 -3.64
N THR A 147 -15.71 -2.73 -3.11
CA THR A 147 -15.78 -3.99 -3.88
C THR A 147 -16.90 -3.93 -4.91
N GLU A 148 -18.10 -3.51 -4.51
CA GLU A 148 -19.25 -3.34 -5.41
C GLU A 148 -18.98 -2.30 -6.49
N LYS A 149 -18.35 -1.17 -6.13
CA LYS A 149 -18.09 -0.08 -7.07
C LYS A 149 -16.95 -0.40 -8.04
N LEU A 150 -15.86 -0.99 -7.57
CA LEU A 150 -14.58 -1.06 -8.29
C LEU A 150 -14.09 -2.48 -8.54
N GLY A 151 -14.84 -3.51 -8.16
CA GLY A 151 -14.44 -4.91 -8.34
C GLY A 151 -13.18 -5.28 -7.56
N ILE A 152 -12.97 -4.72 -6.36
CA ILE A 152 -11.79 -4.98 -5.53
C ILE A 152 -11.68 -6.48 -5.22
N LYS A 153 -10.52 -7.09 -5.52
CA LYS A 153 -10.22 -8.50 -5.23
C LYS A 153 -9.14 -8.69 -4.17
N ILE A 154 -8.40 -7.64 -3.84
CA ILE A 154 -7.26 -7.66 -2.92
C ILE A 154 -7.37 -6.51 -1.93
N MET A 155 -7.07 -6.78 -0.67
CA MET A 155 -7.15 -5.80 0.41
C MET A 155 -5.85 -5.78 1.22
N GLY A 156 -5.31 -4.58 1.43
CA GLY A 156 -4.13 -4.37 2.25
C GLY A 156 -4.47 -4.21 3.73
N LEU A 157 -3.77 -4.92 4.60
CA LEU A 157 -3.77 -4.69 6.04
C LEU A 157 -2.39 -4.17 6.47
N ARG A 158 -2.35 -2.95 7.01
CA ARG A 158 -1.11 -2.39 7.56
C ARG A 158 -0.82 -3.03 8.90
N ARG A 159 0.46 -3.18 9.23
CA ARG A 159 0.94 -3.57 10.57
C ARG A 159 0.18 -2.93 11.73
N ARG A 160 0.01 -1.60 11.74
CA ARG A 160 -0.69 -0.87 12.83
C ARG A 160 -2.19 -1.20 12.94
N SER A 161 -2.76 -1.82 11.93
CA SER A 161 -4.17 -2.14 11.81
C SER A 161 -4.42 -3.64 11.80
N PHE A 162 -3.37 -4.45 11.96
CA PHE A 162 -3.46 -5.89 11.95
C PHE A 162 -4.17 -6.40 13.20
N SER A 163 -5.16 -7.26 12.99
CA SER A 163 -5.72 -8.14 14.01
C SER A 163 -6.28 -9.39 13.33
N PRO A 164 -6.33 -10.55 14.01
CA PRO A 164 -6.92 -11.77 13.45
C PRO A 164 -8.36 -11.55 12.95
N THR A 165 -9.19 -10.82 13.70
CA THR A 165 -10.58 -10.50 13.31
C THR A 165 -10.65 -9.71 12.00
N ARG A 166 -9.75 -8.75 11.78
CA ARG A 166 -9.74 -7.95 10.56
C ARG A 166 -9.24 -8.76 9.37
N ALA A 167 -8.22 -9.58 9.57
CA ALA A 167 -7.75 -10.52 8.56
C ALA A 167 -8.86 -11.51 8.15
N ALA A 168 -9.52 -12.13 9.14
CA ALA A 168 -10.64 -13.04 8.92
C ALA A 168 -11.80 -12.34 8.20
N SER A 169 -12.10 -11.07 8.54
CA SER A 169 -13.12 -10.28 7.84
C SER A 169 -12.77 -10.04 6.37
N ILE A 170 -11.50 -9.87 6.02
CA ILE A 170 -11.06 -9.72 4.62
C ILE A 170 -11.27 -11.05 3.89
N THR A 171 -10.77 -12.15 4.45
CA THR A 171 -10.80 -13.46 3.80
C THR A 171 -12.20 -14.05 3.72
N SER A 172 -13.08 -13.82 4.70
CA SER A 172 -14.47 -14.30 4.69
C SER A 172 -15.33 -13.64 3.60
N HIS A 173 -14.92 -12.47 3.12
CA HIS A 173 -15.53 -11.80 1.96
C HIS A 173 -14.89 -12.24 0.62
N GLY A 174 -14.08 -13.30 0.63
CA GLY A 174 -13.41 -13.83 -0.57
C GLY A 174 -12.29 -12.96 -1.11
N LEU A 175 -11.80 -11.97 -0.35
CA LEU A 175 -10.74 -11.07 -0.77
C LEU A 175 -9.36 -11.63 -0.45
N VAL A 176 -8.41 -11.40 -1.34
CA VAL A 176 -6.99 -11.72 -1.13
C VAL A 176 -6.41 -10.77 -0.08
N LEU A 177 -5.79 -11.32 0.96
CA LEU A 177 -5.12 -10.55 2.01
C LEU A 177 -3.67 -10.22 1.60
N PHE A 178 -3.33 -8.93 1.63
CA PHE A 178 -1.97 -8.41 1.52
C PHE A 178 -1.57 -7.79 2.85
N THR A 179 -0.42 -8.19 3.41
CA THR A 179 0.11 -7.63 4.66
C THR A 179 1.37 -6.81 4.40
N ASN A 180 1.49 -5.66 5.07
CA ASN A 180 2.73 -4.91 5.16
C ASN A 180 3.23 -4.99 6.60
N ILE A 181 4.37 -5.66 6.79
CA ILE A 181 4.95 -5.95 8.11
C ILE A 181 6.21 -5.13 8.43
N MET A 182 6.56 -4.15 7.59
CA MET A 182 7.80 -3.36 7.73
C MET A 182 7.96 -2.66 9.10
N GLY A 183 9.21 -2.35 9.45
CA GLY A 183 9.57 -1.73 10.73
C GLY A 183 9.60 -2.76 11.86
N TRP A 184 8.99 -2.46 13.02
CA TRP A 184 9.12 -3.33 14.19
C TRP A 184 8.49 -4.72 14.06
N ALA A 185 7.54 -4.92 13.12
CA ALA A 185 6.99 -6.25 12.87
C ALA A 185 7.75 -7.02 11.78
N ASP A 186 8.85 -6.47 11.28
CA ASP A 186 9.63 -7.07 10.20
C ASP A 186 10.56 -8.15 10.76
N GLY A 187 9.94 -9.14 11.38
CA GLY A 187 10.58 -10.20 12.13
C GLY A 187 9.69 -11.43 12.23
N PRO A 188 10.19 -12.50 12.89
CA PRO A 188 9.54 -13.82 12.87
C PRO A 188 8.06 -13.78 13.26
N ARG A 189 7.71 -13.00 14.30
CA ARG A 189 6.31 -12.88 14.75
C ARG A 189 5.40 -12.26 13.68
N GLY A 190 5.81 -11.16 13.04
CA GLY A 190 4.98 -10.53 12.02
C GLY A 190 4.81 -11.39 10.76
N ILE A 191 5.83 -12.17 10.43
CA ILE A 191 5.76 -13.18 9.37
C ILE A 191 4.74 -14.26 9.75
N GLU A 192 4.84 -14.84 10.95
CA GLU A 192 3.93 -15.91 11.41
C GLU A 192 2.49 -15.42 11.53
N ASP A 193 2.28 -14.23 12.09
CA ASP A 193 0.96 -13.59 12.18
C ASP A 193 0.34 -13.42 10.79
N SER A 194 1.13 -13.03 9.78
CA SER A 194 0.67 -12.87 8.41
C SER A 194 0.32 -14.20 7.75
N ILE A 195 1.13 -15.24 7.96
CA ILE A 195 0.87 -16.59 7.45
C ILE A 195 -0.41 -17.16 8.07
N ASN A 196 -0.53 -17.08 9.40
CA ASN A 196 -1.70 -17.58 10.14
C ASN A 196 -2.98 -16.84 9.75
N ALA A 197 -2.87 -15.56 9.40
CA ALA A 197 -3.97 -14.76 8.86
C ALA A 197 -4.37 -15.12 7.42
N GLY A 198 -3.66 -16.05 6.75
CA GLY A 198 -3.91 -16.42 5.36
C GLY A 198 -3.46 -15.37 4.36
N ALA A 199 -2.45 -14.54 4.70
CA ALA A 199 -1.93 -13.55 3.78
C ALA A 199 -1.31 -14.20 2.54
N ARG A 200 -1.71 -13.74 1.36
CA ARG A 200 -1.13 -14.18 0.09
C ARG A 200 0.12 -13.39 -0.30
N PHE A 201 0.20 -12.16 0.19
CA PHE A 201 1.32 -11.25 -0.01
C PHE A 201 1.81 -10.72 1.34
N ILE A 202 3.12 -10.71 1.52
CA ILE A 202 3.82 -10.17 2.68
C ILE A 202 4.88 -9.20 2.17
N GLN A 203 4.72 -7.91 2.46
CA GLN A 203 5.70 -6.86 2.15
C GLN A 203 6.65 -6.67 3.34
N THR A 204 7.95 -6.75 3.05
CA THR A 204 9.07 -6.79 4.03
C THR A 204 10.33 -6.15 3.43
N ASP A 205 11.20 -5.62 4.28
CA ASP A 205 12.58 -5.23 3.94
C ASP A 205 13.59 -6.39 4.12
N ASN A 206 13.21 -7.46 4.81
CA ASN A 206 14.08 -8.57 5.22
C ASN A 206 13.83 -9.85 4.41
N LEU A 207 14.07 -9.79 3.10
CA LEU A 207 13.89 -10.93 2.18
C LEU A 207 14.80 -12.12 2.51
N ASP A 208 16.00 -11.86 3.00
CA ASP A 208 16.97 -12.84 3.49
C ASP A 208 16.43 -13.68 4.66
N ARG A 209 15.50 -13.12 5.44
CA ARG A 209 14.77 -13.85 6.47
C ARG A 209 13.51 -14.52 5.93
N LEU A 210 12.66 -13.77 5.22
CA LEU A 210 11.36 -14.26 4.79
C LEU A 210 11.47 -15.40 3.77
N VAL A 211 12.35 -15.26 2.77
CA VAL A 211 12.40 -16.22 1.65
C VAL A 211 12.82 -17.62 2.10
N PRO A 212 13.91 -17.81 2.87
CA PRO A 212 14.26 -19.15 3.38
C PRO A 212 13.16 -19.73 4.27
N TYR A 213 12.52 -18.89 5.09
CA TYR A 213 11.43 -19.30 5.98
C TYR A 213 10.22 -19.86 5.21
N LEU A 214 9.76 -19.14 4.18
CA LEU A 214 8.67 -19.60 3.32
C LEU A 214 9.08 -20.84 2.51
N ARG A 215 10.32 -20.88 1.99
CA ARG A 215 10.82 -22.01 1.19
C ARG A 215 10.89 -23.31 1.99
N ALA A 216 11.42 -23.26 3.21
CA ALA A 216 11.52 -24.42 4.11
C ALA A 216 10.15 -25.04 4.45
N ARG A 217 9.08 -24.25 4.36
CA ARG A 217 7.69 -24.67 4.62
C ARG A 217 6.87 -24.91 3.35
N GLY A 218 7.45 -24.80 2.16
CA GLY A 218 6.72 -24.93 0.90
C GLY A 218 5.69 -23.83 0.63
N LEU A 219 5.78 -22.69 1.32
CA LEU A 219 4.84 -21.57 1.22
C LEU A 219 5.25 -20.51 0.19
N LEU A 220 6.47 -20.60 -0.35
CA LEU A 220 6.96 -19.65 -1.35
C LEU A 220 6.44 -20.05 -2.74
N GLU A 221 5.69 -19.15 -3.36
CA GLU A 221 5.22 -19.34 -4.73
C GLU A 221 6.39 -19.49 -5.72
N THR A 222 6.27 -20.45 -6.64
CA THR A 222 7.29 -20.71 -7.67
C THR A 222 6.93 -20.09 -9.01
N ARG A 223 5.63 -19.86 -9.26
CA ARG A 223 5.12 -19.23 -10.49
C ARG A 223 4.97 -17.71 -10.33
N ILE A 224 5.05 -17.00 -11.44
CA ILE A 224 4.60 -15.60 -11.47
C ILE A 224 3.10 -15.63 -11.72
N LEU A 225 2.34 -15.05 -10.78
CA LEU A 225 0.89 -14.97 -10.92
C LEU A 225 0.54 -13.99 -12.04
N ASN A 226 -0.44 -14.35 -12.87
CA ASN A 226 -0.96 -13.50 -13.92
C ASN A 226 -2.22 -12.76 -13.44
N ALA A 227 -2.69 -11.81 -14.25
CA ALA A 227 -3.80 -10.91 -13.95
C ALA A 227 -5.15 -11.59 -13.60
N ASP A 228 -5.30 -12.90 -13.86
CA ASP A 228 -6.53 -13.66 -13.60
C ASP A 228 -6.67 -14.17 -12.15
N PHE A 229 -5.66 -13.97 -11.29
CA PHE A 229 -5.63 -14.55 -9.93
C PHE A 229 -5.94 -16.06 -9.91
N SER A 230 -5.55 -16.81 -10.92
CA SER A 230 -5.78 -18.27 -11.00
C SER A 230 -4.99 -19.04 -9.93
N TYR A 231 -5.46 -18.99 -8.69
CA TYR A 231 -4.97 -19.77 -7.55
C TYR A 231 -6.16 -20.32 -6.76
N ARG A 232 -6.21 -21.65 -6.60
CA ARG A 232 -7.09 -22.33 -5.65
C ARG A 232 -6.24 -22.69 -4.42
N PRO A 233 -6.60 -22.25 -3.20
CA PRO A 233 -5.87 -22.69 -2.01
C PRO A 233 -5.97 -24.22 -1.88
N SER A 234 -4.88 -24.87 -1.50
CA SER A 234 -4.95 -26.24 -0.99
C SER A 234 -5.92 -26.25 0.20
N PRO A 235 -6.88 -27.21 0.27
CA PRO A 235 -7.89 -27.26 1.34
C PRO A 235 -7.30 -27.21 2.77
N GLU A 236 -6.04 -27.60 2.88
CA GLU A 236 -5.24 -27.74 4.10
C GLU A 236 -4.94 -26.42 4.82
N TYR A 237 -5.00 -25.27 4.14
CA TYR A 237 -4.72 -23.95 4.72
C TYR A 237 -5.95 -23.05 4.86
N ALA A 238 -7.12 -23.55 4.47
CA ALA A 238 -8.38 -22.87 4.67
C ALA A 238 -8.93 -23.18 6.08
N ARG A 239 -8.30 -22.62 7.13
CA ARG A 239 -8.84 -22.33 8.47
C ARG A 239 -7.72 -22.22 9.50
N PRO A 240 -7.58 -21.10 10.21
CA PRO A 240 -7.44 -21.18 11.67
C PRO A 240 -8.82 -21.47 12.27
N GLN A 241 -8.91 -22.45 13.18
CA GLN A 241 -10.03 -22.54 14.11
C GLN A 241 -9.96 -21.33 15.04
N TYR A 242 -10.51 -20.20 14.60
CA TYR A 242 -11.07 -19.25 15.55
C TYR A 242 -12.49 -19.74 15.79
N GLU A 243 -12.70 -20.34 16.96
CA GLU A 243 -14.04 -20.58 17.48
C GLU A 243 -14.82 -19.27 17.41
N SER A 244 -15.92 -19.31 16.65
CA SER A 244 -16.86 -18.23 16.54
C SER A 244 -17.61 -18.10 17.86
N GLU A 245 -17.13 -17.26 18.77
CA GLU A 245 -17.97 -16.79 19.85
C GLU A 245 -18.73 -15.55 19.41
N THR A 246 -20.04 -15.79 19.27
CA THR A 246 -21.17 -14.85 19.37
C THR A 246 -21.47 -13.95 18.18
N ASP A 247 -22.42 -14.46 17.40
CA ASP A 247 -23.67 -13.79 17.02
C ASP A 247 -23.90 -12.45 17.73
N LEU A 248 -23.96 -11.36 16.95
CA LEU A 248 -24.60 -10.11 17.37
C LEU A 248 -25.71 -9.83 16.36
N THR A 249 -26.82 -10.55 16.53
CA THR A 249 -28.12 -10.10 16.03
C THR A 249 -28.57 -8.90 16.85
N ASP A 250 -29.09 -7.89 16.16
CA ASP A 250 -29.75 -6.70 16.69
C ASP A 250 -30.66 -7.01 17.88
N THR A 251 -30.42 -6.36 19.03
CA THR A 251 -31.44 -5.77 19.92
C THR A 251 -30.73 -5.12 21.11
N ASN A 252 -30.75 -3.78 21.17
CA ASN A 252 -31.19 -3.03 22.35
C ASN A 252 -31.04 -1.54 22.11
N VAL A 253 -32.19 -0.93 21.78
CA VAL A 253 -32.47 0.46 22.06
C VAL A 253 -32.53 0.59 23.58
N GLU A 254 -31.49 1.15 24.20
CA GLU A 254 -31.61 1.70 25.54
C GLU A 254 -31.18 3.16 25.55
N GLN A 255 -32.17 3.98 25.88
CA GLN A 255 -32.05 5.40 26.10
C GLN A 255 -31.07 5.65 27.25
N ASN A 256 -30.06 6.49 27.03
CA ASN A 256 -29.31 7.06 28.14
C ASN A 256 -29.46 8.58 28.14
N THR A 257 -30.29 9.04 29.07
CA THR A 257 -30.54 10.43 29.41
C THR A 257 -29.26 11.06 29.98
N LYS A 258 -28.79 12.14 29.36
CA LYS A 258 -27.72 12.98 29.94
C LYS A 258 -28.28 13.83 31.09
N PRO A 259 -27.63 13.89 32.26
CA PRO A 259 -27.85 14.99 33.20
C PRO A 259 -27.16 16.27 32.70
N ARG A 260 -27.90 17.39 32.73
CA ARG A 260 -27.40 18.74 32.47
C ARG A 260 -26.46 19.18 33.59
N ALA A 261 -25.22 19.53 33.25
CA ALA A 261 -24.34 20.30 34.14
C ALA A 261 -24.73 21.79 34.08
N ILE A 262 -24.97 22.37 35.25
CA ILE A 262 -25.19 23.81 35.46
C ILE A 262 -23.81 24.48 35.47
N SER A 263 -23.56 25.38 34.51
CA SER A 263 -22.37 26.24 34.47
C SER A 263 -22.71 27.59 35.10
N SER A 264 -22.14 27.87 36.28
CA SER A 264 -22.16 29.18 36.92
C SER A 264 -21.31 30.18 36.12
N ARG A 265 -21.92 31.30 35.74
CA ARG A 265 -21.23 32.46 35.17
C ARG A 265 -20.49 33.20 36.29
N HIS A 266 -19.21 33.48 36.09
CA HIS A 266 -18.57 34.70 36.60
C HIS A 266 -18.08 35.46 35.38
N ILE A 267 -18.52 36.71 35.31
CA ILE A 267 -18.22 37.68 34.26
C ILE A 267 -17.22 38.64 34.88
N GLU A 268 -16.01 38.69 34.35
CA GLU A 268 -15.17 39.89 34.41
C GLU A 268 -14.49 40.06 33.04
N THR A 269 -14.68 41.25 32.47
CA THR A 269 -14.08 41.77 31.24
C THR A 269 -13.96 43.30 31.43
N PRO A 270 -13.17 44.02 30.61
CA PRO A 270 -11.71 44.02 30.56
C PRO A 270 -11.16 45.47 30.70
N ALA A 271 -9.83 45.58 30.66
CA ALA A 271 -9.09 46.85 30.68
C ALA A 271 -9.40 47.78 29.50
N GLU A 272 -9.53 49.08 29.79
CA GLU A 272 -9.37 50.19 28.84
C GLU A 272 -8.24 51.11 29.30
N THR A 273 -7.41 51.50 28.34
CA THR A 273 -6.34 52.50 28.46
C THR A 273 -6.87 53.82 27.93
N ILE A 274 -6.79 54.92 28.70
CA ILE A 274 -6.80 56.29 28.17
C ILE A 274 -5.77 57.12 28.96
N ASP A 275 -4.83 57.68 28.21
CA ASP A 275 -3.93 58.77 28.56
C ASP A 275 -4.67 60.12 28.42
N SER A 276 -4.63 60.99 29.44
CA SER A 276 -4.43 62.44 29.26
C SER A 276 -4.33 63.19 30.59
N ARG A 277 -3.27 64.01 30.66
CA ARG A 277 -2.92 65.10 31.60
C ARG A 277 -2.04 64.77 32.80
#